data_AF-A0A925G4X3-F1
#
_entry.id   AF-A0A925G4X3-F1
#
_cell.length_a   1.000
_cell.length_b   1.000
_cell.length_c   1.000
_cell.angle_alpha   90.00
_cell.angle_beta   90.00
_cell.angle_gamma   90.00
#
_symmetry.space_group_name_H-M   'P 1'
#
loop_
_entity.id
_entity.type
_entity.pdbx_description
1 polymer ?
#
loop_
_entity_poly.entity_id
_entity_poly.type
_entity_poly.pdbx_seq_one_letter_code
_entity_poly.pdbx_strand_id
1 'polypeptide(L)' 'MPAKVTVMKFGGTSIEDQAAFERVAQIVASDKSERTVVVVSAMSRVTDALLSSLQMAAQGEIKTALDSIDEHLER' A
#
# COMPACT_ATOMS: atom_id res chain seq x y z
N MET A 1 8.91 -26.88 -19.18
CA MET A 1 9.12 -25.43 -18.93
C MET A 1 8.26 -25.05 -17.74
N PRO A 2 8.76 -24.27 -16.77
CA PRO A 2 7.92 -23.82 -15.66
C PRO A 2 6.71 -23.05 -16.21
N ALA A 3 5.54 -23.21 -15.58
CA ALA A 3 4.34 -22.48 -15.96
C ALA A 3 4.63 -20.96 -15.93
N LYS A 4 4.17 -20.24 -16.97
CA LYS A 4 4.38 -18.79 -17.09
C LYS A 4 3.60 -18.08 -15.97
N VAL A 5 4.30 -17.23 -15.21
CA VAL A 5 3.71 -16.41 -14.15
C VAL A 5 3.67 -14.95 -14.60
N THR A 6 2.54 -14.29 -14.39
CA THR A 6 2.39 -12.84 -14.60
C THR A 6 2.49 -12.15 -13.24
N VAL A 7 3.34 -11.11 -13.15
CA VAL A 7 3.52 -10.31 -11.94
C VAL A 7 3.06 -8.88 -12.22
N MET A 8 2.13 -8.39 -11.40
CA MET A 8 1.56 -7.04 -11.52
C MET A 8 1.92 -6.25 -10.28
N LYS A 9 2.56 -5.08 -10.45
CA LYS A 9 2.94 -4.21 -9.34
C LYS A 9 2.14 -2.92 -9.36
N PHE A 10 1.52 -2.57 -8.24
CA PHE A 10 0.79 -1.31 -8.04
C PHE A 10 1.48 -0.45 -6.97
N GLY A 11 1.65 0.84 -7.25
CA GLY A 11 2.23 1.81 -6.30
C GLY A 11 1.20 2.38 -5.34
N GLY A 12 1.64 3.16 -4.36
CA GLY A 12 0.73 3.69 -3.32
C GLY A 12 -0.37 4.60 -3.84
N THR A 13 -0.13 5.35 -4.93
CA THR A 13 -1.17 6.14 -5.62
C THR A 13 -2.19 5.27 -6.36
N SER A 14 -1.77 4.10 -6.83
CA SER A 14 -2.68 3.14 -7.48
C SER A 14 -3.68 2.51 -6.49
N ILE A 15 -3.46 2.67 -5.19
CA ILE A 15 -4.29 2.12 -4.11
C ILE A 15 -4.57 3.19 -3.04
N GLU A 16 -4.65 4.47 -3.41
CA GLU A 16 -4.71 5.58 -2.44
C GLU A 16 -6.08 5.80 -1.81
N ASP A 17 -7.13 5.34 -2.47
CA ASP A 17 -8.53 5.44 -2.08
C ASP A 17 -9.37 4.31 -2.69
N GLN A 18 -10.64 4.25 -2.31
CA GLN A 18 -11.59 3.25 -2.79
C GLN A 18 -11.65 3.17 -4.33
N ALA A 19 -11.74 4.31 -5.01
CA ALA A 19 -11.85 4.32 -6.48
C ALA A 19 -10.58 3.79 -7.15
N ALA A 20 -9.40 4.07 -6.57
CA ALA A 20 -8.13 3.52 -7.02
C ALA A 20 -8.08 2.01 -6.85
N PHE A 21 -8.53 1.49 -5.71
CA PHE A 21 -8.67 0.05 -5.47
C PHE A 21 -9.59 -0.61 -6.49
N GLU A 22 -10.76 -0.03 -6.79
CA GLU A 22 -11.70 -0.56 -7.79
C GLU A 22 -11.06 -0.64 -9.18
N ARG A 23 -10.32 0.40 -9.61
CA ARG A 23 -9.59 0.39 -10.88
C ARG A 23 -8.54 -0.73 -10.92
N VAL A 24 -7.75 -0.88 -9.85
CA VAL A 24 -6.74 -1.95 -9.77
C VAL A 24 -7.39 -3.34 -9.80
N ALA A 25 -8.48 -3.53 -9.05
CA ALA A 25 -9.23 -4.79 -9.03
C ALA A 25 -9.75 -5.16 -10.43
N GLN A 26 -10.26 -4.19 -11.19
CA GLN A 26 -10.70 -4.40 -12.57
C GLN A 26 -9.54 -4.81 -13.50
N ILE A 27 -8.37 -4.16 -13.36
CA ILE A 27 -7.18 -4.51 -14.14
C ILE A 27 -6.76 -5.96 -13.83
N VAL A 28 -6.69 -6.34 -12.56
CA VAL A 28 -6.31 -7.70 -12.15
C VAL A 28 -7.34 -8.74 -12.61
N ALA A 29 -8.63 -8.45 -12.48
CA ALA A 29 -9.70 -9.36 -12.91
C ALA A 29 -9.76 -9.56 -14.44
N SER A 30 -9.21 -8.60 -15.21
CA SER A 30 -9.12 -8.71 -16.66
C SER A 30 -7.99 -9.64 -17.13
N ASP A 31 -7.01 -9.93 -16.27
CA ASP A 31 -5.90 -10.84 -16.58
C ASP A 31 -6.39 -12.29 -16.76
N LYS A 32 -5.90 -12.95 -17.82
CA LYS A 32 -6.24 -14.34 -18.19
C LYS A 32 -5.09 -15.31 -17.98
N SER A 33 -4.02 -14.84 -17.34
CA SER A 33 -2.88 -15.68 -16.99
C SER A 33 -3.29 -16.78 -16.01
N GLU A 34 -2.77 -17.99 -16.19
CA GLU A 34 -3.05 -19.11 -15.28
C GLU A 34 -2.51 -18.88 -13.86
N ARG A 35 -1.46 -18.05 -13.74
CA ARG A 35 -0.79 -17.73 -12.49
C ARG A 35 -0.47 -16.25 -12.44
N THR A 36 -1.19 -15.53 -11.58
CA THR A 36 -1.02 -14.08 -11.39
C THR A 36 -0.58 -13.81 -9.97
N VAL A 37 0.46 -12.97 -9.81
CA VAL A 37 0.92 -12.46 -8.52
C VAL A 37 0.75 -10.95 -8.53
N VAL A 38 0.02 -10.43 -7.54
CA VAL A 38 -0.17 -9.00 -7.36
C VAL A 38 0.72 -8.54 -6.20
N VAL A 39 1.58 -7.56 -6.48
CA VAL A 39 2.46 -6.92 -5.50
C VAL A 39 1.99 -5.49 -5.32
N VAL A 40 1.72 -5.10 -4.07
CA VAL A 40 1.29 -3.74 -3.74
C VAL A 40 2.32 -3.06 -2.84
N SER A 41 2.48 -1.75 -3.02
CA SER A 41 3.08 -0.89 -1.99
C SER A 41 2.08 -0.65 -0.84
N ALA A 42 2.48 0.05 0.21
CA ALA A 42 1.52 0.66 1.13
C ALA A 42 0.73 1.79 0.43
N MET A 43 -0.42 2.17 0.98
CA MET A 43 -1.23 3.28 0.46
C MET A 43 -0.41 4.59 0.46
N SER A 44 -0.79 5.51 -0.43
CA SER A 44 -0.09 6.79 -0.61
C SER A 44 0.20 7.50 0.72
N ARG A 45 1.47 7.85 0.93
CA ARG A 45 2.06 8.51 2.12
C ARG A 45 2.14 7.68 3.41
N VAL A 46 1.58 6.47 3.47
CA VAL A 46 1.61 5.64 4.70
C VAL A 46 3.04 5.28 5.11
N THR A 47 3.90 4.91 4.15
CA THR A 47 5.29 4.58 4.46
C THR A 47 6.04 5.78 5.06
N ASP A 48 5.84 6.97 4.51
CA ASP A 48 6.50 8.18 5.00
C ASP A 48 5.98 8.57 6.40
N ALA A 49 4.68 8.40 6.64
CA ALA A 49 4.07 8.62 7.95
C ALA A 49 4.64 7.66 9.01
N LEU A 50 4.79 6.38 8.69
CA LEU A 50 5.43 5.40 9.58
C LEU A 50 6.87 5.76 9.91
N LEU A 51 7.65 6.19 8.92
CA LEU A 51 9.04 6.62 9.13
C LEU A 51 9.12 7.86 10.03
N SER A 52 8.26 8.84 9.79
CA SER A 52 8.16 10.06 10.61
C SER A 52 7.78 9.74 12.07
N SER A 53 6.78 8.88 12.26
CA SER A 53 6.35 8.42 13.57
C SER A 53 7.46 7.69 14.33
N LEU A 54 8.21 6.80 13.66
CA LEU A 54 9.35 6.12 14.27
C LEU A 54 10.43 7.11 14.73
N GLN A 55 10.67 8.19 13.99
CA GLN A 55 11.61 9.23 14.40
C GLN A 55 11.15 9.97 15.66
N MET A 56 9.86 10.36 15.72
CA MET A 56 9.26 10.97 16.91
C MET A 56 9.33 10.04 18.13
N ALA A 57 8.99 8.76 17.94
CA ALA A 57 9.05 7.75 18.99
C ALA A 57 10.48 7.57 19.52
N ALA A 58 11.48 7.55 18.63
CA ALA A 58 12.89 7.46 19.01
C ALA A 58 13.39 8.66 19.85
N GLN A 59 12.71 9.80 19.75
CA GLN A 59 12.99 11.00 20.55
C GLN A 59 12.24 11.02 21.89
N GLY A 60 11.42 10.00 22.18
CA GLY A 60 10.60 9.89 23.38
C GLY A 60 9.21 10.53 23.23
N GLU A 61 8.85 11.04 22.06
CA GLU A 61 7.56 11.68 21.78
C GLU A 61 6.48 10.64 21.41
N ILE A 62 6.26 9.67 22.29
CA ILE A 62 5.43 8.48 22.00
C ILE A 62 3.98 8.86 21.62
N LYS A 63 3.38 9.82 22.33
CA LYS A 63 2.01 10.24 22.05
C LYS A 63 1.90 10.89 20.66
N THR A 64 2.77 11.86 20.36
CA THR A 64 2.83 12.53 19.05
C THR A 64 3.06 11.52 17.92
N ALA A 65 3.95 10.54 18.15
CA ALA A 65 4.23 9.48 17.19
C ALA A 65 2.97 8.64 16.86
N LEU A 66 2.19 8.26 17.87
CA LEU A 66 0.95 7.51 17.68
C LEU A 66 -0.12 8.36 16.97
N ASP A 67 -0.36 9.58 17.48
CA ASP A 67 -1.34 10.51 16.91
C ASP A 67 -1.04 10.78 15.41
N SER A 68 0.24 10.83 15.01
CA SER A 68 0.64 11.07 13.62
C SER A 68 0.34 9.94 12.63
N ILE A 69 0.12 8.70 13.12
CA ILE A 69 -0.25 7.56 12.27
C ILE A 69 -1.77 7.42 12.18
N ASP A 70 -2.52 7.79 13.23
CA ASP A 70 -3.97 7.59 13.31
C ASP A 70 -4.73 8.21 12.12
N GLU A 71 -4.32 9.40 11.66
CA GLU A 71 -4.89 10.07 10.48
C GLU A 71 -4.79 9.23 9.19
N HIS A 72 -3.84 8.29 9.12
CA HIS A 72 -3.63 7.41 7.98
C HIS A 72 -4.39 6.08 8.11
N LEU A 73 -4.84 5.69 9.31
CA LEU A 73 -5.54 4.44 9.58
C LEU A 73 -7.05 4.53 9.35
N GLU A 74 -7.64 5.71 9.44
CA GLU A 74 -9.08 5.94 9.28
C GLU A 74 -9.52 6.18 7.82
N ARG A 75 -8.63 5.96 6.85
CA ARG A 75 -8.83 6.29 5.43
C ARG A 75 -9.42 5.14 4.60
#